data_AF-A0A817XV17-F1
#
_entry.id   AF-A0A817XV17-F1
#
_cell.length_a   1.000
_cell.length_b   1.000
_cell.length_c   1.000
_cell.angle_alpha   90.00
_cell.angle_beta   90.00
_cell.angle_gamma   90.00
#
_symmetry.space_group_name_H-M   'P 1'
#
loop_
_entity.id
_entity.type
_entity.pdbx_description
1 polymer ?
#
loop_
_entity_poly.entity_id
_entity_poly.type
_entity_poly.pdbx_seq_one_letter_code
_entity_poly.pdbx_strand_id
1 'polypeptide(L)'
;MSIAKRVCPTPYHVLTADNRCVWSCGQGTQPDTSTNECVCQDGYYETGTDQFGRRVCTICPKPYHVVTSDNRCVWSCGQGTQPDITTNECVCQDGYYETGTDQFGRRVCTICPKPYHVVTSDSRCVWSCGQGTQPDITTNECVCQDGYYETGTDQFGRRICSPK
;
A
#
# COMPACT_ATOMS: atom_id res chain seq x y z
N MET A 1 12.33 -62.95 -1.17
CA MET A 1 11.89 -61.92 -0.20
C MET A 1 11.61 -60.65 -0.99
N SER A 2 10.33 -60.29 -1.17
CA SER A 2 9.96 -59.06 -1.86
C SER A 2 10.18 -57.90 -0.89
N ILE A 3 11.12 -57.01 -1.20
CA ILE A 3 11.32 -55.78 -0.45
C ILE A 3 10.04 -54.94 -0.64
N ALA A 4 9.28 -54.73 0.44
CA ALA A 4 8.17 -53.80 0.41
C ALA A 4 8.73 -52.43 0.00
N LYS A 5 8.34 -51.95 -1.18
CA LYS A 5 8.76 -50.64 -1.70
C LYS A 5 8.26 -49.59 -0.72
N ARG A 6 9.18 -48.93 0.00
CA ARG A 6 8.83 -47.87 0.96
C ARG A 6 8.13 -46.75 0.19
N VAL A 7 6.89 -46.42 0.57
CA VAL A 7 6.15 -45.31 -0.01
C VAL A 7 6.21 -44.13 0.96
N CYS A 8 6.62 -42.97 0.46
CA CYS A 8 6.65 -41.75 1.27
C CYS A 8 5.32 -41.00 1.16
N PRO A 9 4.88 -40.29 2.23
CA PRO A 9 3.69 -39.45 2.16
C PRO A 9 3.83 -38.36 1.10
N THR A 10 2.96 -38.38 0.09
CA THR A 10 2.86 -37.31 -0.91
C THR A 10 1.99 -36.16 -0.38
N PRO A 11 2.16 -34.91 -0.84
CA PRO A 11 3.13 -34.44 -1.83
C PRO A 11 4.48 -34.02 -1.23
N TYR A 12 4.60 -33.97 0.10
CA TYR A 12 5.71 -33.30 0.79
C TYR A 12 6.91 -34.18 1.13
N HIS A 13 6.90 -35.45 0.75
CA HIS A 13 8.06 -36.32 0.90
C HIS A 13 8.41 -37.04 -0.39
N VAL A 14 9.72 -37.18 -0.63
CA VAL A 14 10.26 -37.97 -1.74
C VAL A 14 11.16 -39.08 -1.18
N LEU A 15 11.12 -40.25 -1.82
CA LEU A 15 12.01 -41.36 -1.48
C LEU A 15 13.37 -41.15 -2.16
N THR A 16 14.43 -41.14 -1.37
CA THR A 16 15.82 -41.03 -1.84
C THR A 16 16.40 -42.41 -2.17
N ALA A 17 17.54 -42.43 -2.90
CA ALA A 17 18.17 -43.66 -3.38
C ALA A 17 18.63 -44.61 -2.25
N ASP A 18 18.84 -44.09 -1.04
CA ASP A 18 19.17 -44.88 0.16
C ASP A 18 17.93 -45.29 0.98
N ASN A 19 16.73 -45.23 0.37
CA ASN A 19 15.44 -45.58 0.96
C ASN A 19 15.01 -44.70 2.15
N ARG A 20 15.44 -43.44 2.22
CA ARG A 20 14.92 -42.46 3.19
C ARG A 20 13.86 -41.55 2.59
N CYS A 21 12.79 -41.29 3.34
CA CYS A 21 11.85 -40.22 3.01
C CYS A 21 12.43 -38.90 3.49
N VAL A 22 12.52 -37.93 2.59
CA VAL A 22 13.00 -36.58 2.89
C VAL A 22 11.95 -35.55 2.46
N TRP A 23 11.95 -34.41 3.13
CA TRP A 23 11.07 -33.29 2.81
C TRP A 23 11.27 -32.82 1.37
N SER A 24 10.15 -32.60 0.69
CA SER A 24 10.03 -32.03 -0.64
C SER A 24 9.05 -30.87 -0.55
N CYS A 25 9.49 -29.78 0.08
CA CYS A 25 8.68 -28.57 0.22
C CYS A 25 8.71 -27.74 -1.07
N GLY A 26 7.57 -27.11 -1.39
CA GLY A 26 7.46 -26.21 -2.53
C GLY A 26 8.09 -24.84 -2.24
N GLN A 27 8.11 -23.96 -3.24
CA GLN A 27 8.68 -22.62 -3.09
C GLN A 27 8.00 -21.83 -1.96
N GLY A 28 8.79 -21.15 -1.12
CA GLY A 28 8.29 -20.31 -0.03
C GLY A 28 7.69 -21.07 1.16
N THR A 29 7.87 -22.39 1.21
CA THR A 29 7.40 -23.23 2.32
C THR A 29 8.56 -23.77 3.17
N GLN A 30 8.24 -24.27 4.36
CA GLN A 30 9.14 -24.93 5.30
C GLN A 30 8.46 -26.16 5.94
N PRO A 31 9.22 -27.18 6.34
CA PRO A 31 8.68 -28.32 7.06
C PRO A 31 8.04 -27.94 8.41
N ASP A 32 6.84 -28.44 8.68
CA ASP A 32 6.26 -28.49 10.00
C ASP A 32 6.21 -29.95 10.48
N THR A 33 7.11 -30.28 11.40
CA THR A 33 7.24 -31.64 11.94
C THR A 33 6.07 -32.04 12.84
N SER A 34 5.25 -31.10 13.32
CA SER A 34 4.10 -31.39 14.16
C SER A 34 2.88 -31.84 13.34
N THR A 35 2.70 -31.28 12.15
CA THR A 35 1.62 -31.60 11.22
C THR A 35 2.04 -32.55 10.10
N ASN A 36 3.35 -32.76 9.94
CA ASN A 36 3.95 -33.51 8.84
C ASN A 36 3.60 -32.91 7.45
N GLU A 37 3.41 -31.58 7.39
CA GLU A 37 3.17 -30.80 6.17
C GLU A 37 4.31 -29.81 5.86
N CYS A 38 4.35 -29.26 4.65
CA CYS A 38 5.16 -28.07 4.36
C CYS A 38 4.27 -26.83 4.46
N VAL A 39 4.46 -25.98 5.47
CA VAL A 39 3.70 -24.74 5.71
C VAL A 39 4.40 -23.52 5.10
N CYS A 40 3.70 -22.41 4.89
CA CYS A 40 4.36 -21.18 4.44
C CYS A 40 5.40 -20.71 5.47
N GLN A 41 6.50 -20.14 4.98
CA GLN A 41 7.44 -19.42 5.83
C GLN A 41 6.79 -18.18 6.46
N ASP A 42 7.33 -17.70 7.56
CA ASP A 42 6.84 -16.47 8.20
C ASP A 42 6.84 -15.30 7.21
N GLY A 43 5.69 -14.62 7.10
CA GLY A 43 5.49 -13.50 6.17
C GLY A 43 5.21 -13.91 4.71
N TYR A 44 5.11 -15.21 4.42
CA TYR A 44 4.62 -15.74 3.15
C TYR A 44 3.15 -16.16 3.28
N TYR A 45 2.43 -16.15 2.17
CA TYR A 45 1.05 -16.64 2.08
C TYR A 45 0.91 -17.64 0.92
N GLU A 46 -0.02 -18.57 1.06
CA GLU A 46 -0.26 -19.60 0.04
C GLU A 46 -0.86 -18.97 -1.23
N THR A 47 -0.22 -19.21 -2.38
CA THR A 47 -0.68 -18.72 -3.69
C THR A 47 -1.14 -19.84 -4.61
N GLY A 48 -0.94 -21.10 -4.22
CA GLY A 48 -1.40 -22.26 -4.97
C GLY A 48 -0.48 -23.46 -4.79
N THR A 49 -0.43 -24.30 -5.82
CA THR A 49 0.41 -25.51 -5.86
C THR A 49 1.28 -25.54 -7.10
N ASP A 50 2.43 -26.19 -7.01
CA ASP A 50 3.28 -26.44 -8.17
C ASP A 50 2.81 -27.67 -8.98
N GLN A 51 3.50 -27.98 -10.08
CA GLN A 51 3.17 -29.12 -10.96
C GLN A 51 3.20 -30.49 -10.25
N PHE A 52 3.78 -30.60 -9.06
CA PHE A 52 3.84 -31.81 -8.26
C PHE A 52 2.79 -31.82 -7.14
N GLY A 53 1.90 -30.82 -7.11
CA GLY A 53 0.88 -30.68 -6.08
C GLY A 53 1.39 -30.17 -4.74
N ARG A 54 2.61 -29.61 -4.68
CA ARG A 54 3.18 -29.06 -3.45
C ARG A 54 2.72 -27.61 -3.27
N ARG A 55 2.36 -27.23 -2.04
CA ARG A 55 2.07 -25.84 -1.66
C ARG A 55 3.18 -24.89 -2.11
N VAL A 56 2.78 -23.77 -2.71
CA VAL A 56 3.64 -22.64 -3.07
C VAL A 56 3.17 -21.44 -2.28
N CYS A 57 4.12 -20.75 -1.65
CA CYS A 57 3.85 -19.50 -0.95
C CYS A 57 4.75 -18.39 -1.49
N THR A 58 4.26 -17.16 -1.44
CA THR A 58 5.01 -15.95 -1.85
C THR A 58 4.88 -14.83 -0.84
N ILE A 59 5.73 -13.81 -0.95
CA ILE A 59 5.66 -12.60 -0.14
C ILE A 59 4.59 -11.66 -0.71
N CYS A 60 3.87 -10.95 0.16
CA CYS A 60 3.00 -9.85 -0.24
C CYS A 60 3.77 -8.68 -0.89
N PRO A 61 3.30 -8.14 -2.02
CA PRO A 61 3.91 -6.95 -2.62
C PRO A 61 3.90 -5.76 -1.67
N LYS A 62 5.08 -5.34 -1.21
CA LYS A 62 5.26 -4.11 -0.44
C LYS A 62 5.29 -2.88 -1.36
N PRO A 63 4.95 -1.68 -0.87
CA PRO A 63 4.52 -1.35 0.50
C PRO A 63 3.00 -1.51 0.73
N TYR A 64 2.24 -1.85 -0.30
CA TYR A 64 0.78 -1.74 -0.32
C TYR A 64 0.03 -2.99 0.14
N HIS A 65 0.73 -4.06 0.48
CA HIS A 65 0.13 -5.27 1.01
C HIS A 65 0.78 -5.72 2.31
N VAL A 66 -0.02 -6.37 3.16
CA VAL A 66 0.41 -7.04 4.38
C VAL A 66 -0.23 -8.42 4.48
N VAL A 67 0.45 -9.34 5.16
CA VAL A 67 -0.11 -10.65 5.50
C VAL A 67 -0.88 -10.52 6.83
N THR A 68 -2.15 -10.88 6.84
CA THR A 68 -3.00 -10.93 8.05
C THR A 68 -2.74 -12.21 8.85
N SER A 69 -3.22 -12.26 10.10
CA SER A 69 -3.04 -13.41 10.99
C SER A 69 -3.67 -14.71 10.48
N ASP A 70 -4.62 -14.63 9.54
CA ASP A 70 -5.21 -15.76 8.84
C ASP A 70 -4.54 -16.06 7.49
N ASN A 71 -3.29 -15.61 7.31
CA ASN A 71 -2.43 -15.85 6.14
C ASN A 71 -3.00 -15.34 4.81
N ARG A 72 -3.73 -14.22 4.82
CA ARG A 72 -4.18 -13.56 3.58
C ARG A 72 -3.33 -12.36 3.26
N CYS A 73 -2.98 -12.22 1.99
CA CYS A 73 -2.38 -10.99 1.48
C CYS A 73 -3.48 -9.96 1.21
N VAL A 74 -3.48 -8.86 1.95
CA VAL A 74 -4.52 -7.83 1.85
C VAL A 74 -3.93 -6.47 1.58
N TRP A 75 -4.71 -5.61 0.93
CA TRP A 75 -4.38 -4.21 0.76
C TRP A 75 -4.17 -3.51 2.10
N SER A 76 -3.09 -2.74 2.16
CA SER A 76 -2.67 -1.91 3.27
C SER A 76 -2.35 -0.54 2.70
N CYS A 77 -3.38 0.19 2.30
CA CYS A 77 -3.23 1.52 1.71
C CYS A 77 -2.96 2.58 2.78
N GLY A 78 -2.17 3.60 2.42
CA GLY A 78 -1.91 4.75 3.29
C GLY A 78 -3.10 5.70 3.36
N GLN A 79 -3.02 6.72 4.22
CA GLN A 79 -4.09 7.70 4.39
C GLN A 79 -4.44 8.39 3.05
N GLY A 80 -5.74 8.53 2.77
CA GLY A 80 -6.25 9.21 1.55
C GLY A 80 -6.00 8.47 0.24
N THR A 81 -5.61 7.20 0.30
CA THR A 81 -5.40 6.34 -0.89
C THR A 81 -6.46 5.25 -0.98
N GLN A 82 -6.52 4.59 -2.14
CA GLN A 82 -7.37 3.45 -2.44
C GLN A 82 -6.62 2.44 -3.32
N PRO A 83 -6.97 1.15 -3.27
CA PRO A 83 -6.40 0.13 -4.15
C PRO A 83 -6.65 0.42 -5.65
N ASP A 84 -5.61 0.27 -6.45
CA ASP A 84 -5.71 0.09 -7.90
C ASP A 84 -5.21 -1.31 -8.26
N ILE A 85 -6.17 -2.19 -8.57
CA ILE A 85 -5.92 -3.60 -8.90
C ILE A 85 -5.14 -3.73 -10.21
N THR A 86 -5.25 -2.76 -11.12
CA THR A 86 -4.59 -2.80 -12.43
C THR A 86 -3.10 -2.59 -12.30
N THR A 87 -2.70 -1.61 -11.48
CA THR A 87 -1.29 -1.26 -11.25
C THR A 87 -0.69 -1.98 -10.05
N ASN A 88 -1.53 -2.65 -9.24
CA ASN A 88 -1.14 -3.26 -7.97
C ASN A 88 -0.51 -2.24 -6.99
N GLU A 89 -0.97 -0.98 -7.04
CA GLU A 89 -0.59 0.12 -6.15
C GLU A 89 -1.77 0.66 -5.34
N CYS A 90 -1.49 1.44 -4.29
CA CYS A 90 -2.50 2.30 -3.69
C CYS A 90 -2.39 3.71 -4.26
N VAL A 91 -3.39 4.18 -5.01
CA VAL A 91 -3.44 5.50 -5.65
C VAL A 91 -4.23 6.49 -4.80
N CYS A 92 -4.04 7.80 -5.00
CA CYS A 92 -4.87 8.80 -4.30
C CYS A 92 -6.35 8.62 -4.64
N GLN A 93 -7.22 8.84 -3.66
CA GLN A 93 -8.66 8.95 -3.91
C GLN A 93 -8.97 10.18 -4.78
N ASP A 94 -10.13 10.17 -5.45
CA ASP A 94 -10.57 11.30 -6.26
C ASP A 94 -10.59 12.60 -5.43
N GLY A 95 -9.93 13.64 -5.94
CA GLY A 95 -9.80 14.94 -5.26
C GLY A 95 -8.72 15.00 -4.17
N TYR A 96 -8.01 13.91 -3.90
CA TYR A 96 -6.80 13.90 -3.08
C TYR A 96 -5.55 14.03 -3.95
N TYR A 97 -4.46 14.52 -3.37
CA TYR A 97 -3.16 14.61 -4.00
C TYR A 97 -2.07 14.05 -3.10
N GLU A 98 -1.00 13.52 -3.69
CA GLU A 98 0.10 12.91 -2.96
C GLU A 98 0.90 13.99 -2.19
N THR A 99 1.02 13.79 -0.88
CA THR A 99 1.78 14.70 0.01
C THR A 99 3.02 14.05 0.61
N GLY A 100 3.20 12.75 0.41
CA GLY A 100 4.40 12.05 0.83
C GLY A 100 4.17 10.56 1.01
N THR A 101 4.98 9.97 1.88
CA THR A 101 4.88 8.57 2.28
C THR A 101 4.82 8.46 3.81
N ASP A 102 4.16 7.43 4.32
CA ASP A 102 4.14 7.14 5.75
C ASP A 102 5.40 6.35 6.18
N GLN A 103 5.50 6.02 7.47
CA GLN A 103 6.63 5.27 8.05
C GLN A 103 6.83 3.87 7.45
N PHE A 104 5.85 3.33 6.72
CA PHE A 104 5.92 2.04 6.04
C PHE A 104 6.24 2.18 4.54
N GLY A 105 6.50 3.41 4.08
CA GLY A 105 6.75 3.73 2.68
C GLY A 105 5.49 3.75 1.81
N ARG A 106 4.28 3.78 2.42
CA ARG A 106 3.03 3.84 1.68
C ARG A 106 2.70 5.27 1.31
N ARG A 107 2.21 5.49 0.09
CA ARG A 107 1.68 6.78 -0.37
C ARG A 107 0.67 7.37 0.63
N VAL A 108 0.82 8.65 0.93
CA VAL A 108 -0.13 9.46 1.71
C VAL A 108 -0.68 10.53 0.79
N CYS A 109 -2.00 10.64 0.74
CA CYS A 109 -2.68 11.69 0.02
C CYS A 109 -3.60 12.49 0.95
N THR A 110 -3.77 13.77 0.65
CA THR A 110 -4.67 14.67 1.41
C THR A 110 -5.51 15.52 0.46
N ILE A 111 -6.56 16.14 0.98
CA ILE A 111 -7.35 17.13 0.24
C ILE A 111 -6.65 18.49 0.29
N CYS A 112 -6.71 19.26 -0.79
CA CYS A 112 -6.22 20.64 -0.78
C CYS A 112 -7.03 21.49 0.20
N PRO A 113 -6.37 22.20 1.13
CA PRO A 113 -7.06 23.06 2.08
C PRO A 113 -7.89 24.14 1.37
N LYS A 114 -9.22 24.03 1.45
CA LYS A 114 -10.14 25.02 0.90
C LYS A 114 -10.32 26.20 1.86
N PRO A 115 -10.69 27.40 1.38
CA PRO A 115 -10.90 27.78 -0.02
C PRO A 115 -9.62 28.21 -0.76
N TYR A 116 -8.51 28.37 -0.03
CA TYR A 116 -7.31 29.05 -0.52
C TYR A 116 -6.33 28.15 -1.28
N HIS A 117 -6.68 26.89 -1.55
CA HIS A 117 -5.92 26.02 -2.42
C HIS A 117 -6.79 25.41 -3.52
N VAL A 118 -6.16 25.20 -4.68
CA VAL A 118 -6.71 24.46 -5.82
C VAL A 118 -5.74 23.37 -6.22
N VAL A 119 -6.27 22.27 -6.76
CA VAL A 119 -5.46 21.20 -7.35
C VAL A 119 -5.23 21.54 -8.82
N THR A 120 -3.97 21.58 -9.24
CA THR A 120 -3.57 21.76 -10.64
C THR A 120 -3.66 20.45 -11.42
N SER A 121 -3.61 20.53 -12.76
CA SER A 121 -3.69 19.34 -13.64
C SER A 121 -2.54 18.35 -13.47
N ASP A 122 -1.41 18.79 -12.91
CA ASP A 122 -0.27 17.96 -12.51
C ASP A 122 -0.32 17.54 -11.03
N SER A 123 -1.52 17.55 -10.43
CA SER A 123 -1.79 17.07 -9.08
C SER A 123 -1.04 17.79 -7.96
N ARG A 124 -0.71 19.08 -8.15
CA ARG A 124 -0.14 19.90 -7.08
C ARG A 124 -1.20 20.73 -6.40
N CYS A 125 -1.04 20.92 -5.09
CA CYS A 125 -1.81 21.87 -4.34
C CYS A 125 -1.15 23.25 -4.43
N VAL A 126 -1.85 24.23 -4.99
CA VAL A 126 -1.32 25.59 -5.14
C VAL A 126 -2.26 26.60 -4.52
N TRP A 127 -1.68 27.68 -4.01
CA TRP A 127 -2.41 28.80 -3.45
C TRP A 127 -3.32 29.44 -4.50
N SER A 128 -4.58 29.62 -4.12
CA SER A 128 -5.63 30.33 -4.83
C SER A 128 -6.01 31.55 -4.00
N CYS A 129 -5.14 32.56 -4.02
CA CYS A 129 -5.34 33.81 -3.28
C CYS A 129 -6.15 34.81 -4.10
N GLY A 130 -6.99 35.60 -3.43
CA GLY A 130 -7.75 36.69 -4.04
C GLY A 130 -6.91 37.95 -4.25
N GLN A 131 -7.46 38.95 -4.93
CA GLN A 131 -6.74 40.19 -5.23
C GLN A 131 -6.26 40.90 -3.95
N GLY A 132 -5.00 41.37 -3.95
CA GLY A 132 -4.39 42.08 -2.82
C GLY A 132 -4.06 41.20 -1.61
N THR A 133 -4.12 39.88 -1.76
CA THR A 133 -3.75 38.92 -0.71
C THR A 133 -2.46 38.17 -1.04
N GLN A 134 -1.87 37.53 -0.04
CA GLN A 134 -0.70 36.66 -0.14
C GLN A 134 -0.86 35.43 0.74
N PRO A 135 -0.21 34.31 0.40
CA PRO A 135 -0.15 33.13 1.26
C PRO A 135 0.43 33.42 2.64
N ASP A 136 -0.22 32.93 3.69
CA ASP A 136 0.38 32.73 5.01
C ASP A 136 0.48 31.23 5.29
N ILE A 137 1.71 30.72 5.23
CA ILE A 137 2.02 29.31 5.45
C ILE A 137 1.74 28.86 6.89
N THR A 138 1.64 29.79 7.84
CA THR A 138 1.43 29.48 9.26
C THR A 138 -0.03 29.19 9.53
N THR A 139 -0.92 30.01 8.98
CA THR A 139 -2.37 29.89 9.14
C THR A 139 -3.00 29.04 8.03
N ASN A 140 -2.25 28.78 6.96
CA ASN A 140 -2.74 28.11 5.76
C ASN A 140 -3.89 28.89 5.08
N GLU A 141 -3.89 30.22 5.22
CA GLU A 141 -4.86 31.16 4.65
C GLU A 141 -4.19 32.16 3.69
N CYS A 142 -4.99 32.82 2.85
CA CYS A 142 -4.53 34.02 2.14
C CYS A 142 -4.87 35.26 2.96
N VAL A 143 -3.85 35.99 3.42
CA VAL A 143 -3.96 37.22 4.21
C VAL A 143 -3.76 38.46 3.35
N CYS A 144 -4.22 39.63 3.77
CA CYS A 144 -3.91 40.87 3.05
C CYS A 144 -2.39 41.11 3.02
N GLN A 145 -1.90 41.66 1.91
CA GLN A 145 -0.52 42.15 1.83
C GLN A 145 -0.30 43.29 2.83
N ASP A 146 0.97 43.53 3.18
CA ASP A 146 1.33 44.65 4.05
C ASP A 146 0.86 45.98 3.44
N GLY A 147 0.16 46.79 4.24
CA GLY A 147 -0.43 48.05 3.79
C GLY A 147 -1.82 47.93 3.12
N TYR A 148 -2.38 46.73 3.01
CA TYR A 148 -3.73 46.50 2.51
C TYR A 148 -4.72 46.26 3.66
N TYR A 149 -6.03 46.38 3.38
CA TYR A 149 -7.12 46.01 4.28
C TYR A 149 -8.21 45.24 3.52
N GLU A 150 -8.91 44.34 4.21
CA GLU A 150 -9.96 43.51 3.63
C GLU A 150 -11.16 44.36 3.19
N THR A 151 -11.56 44.22 1.93
CA THR A 151 -12.66 44.99 1.32
C THR A 151 -13.83 44.10 0.87
N GLY A 152 -13.67 42.78 0.87
CA GLY A 152 -14.75 41.84 0.60
C GLY A 152 -14.25 40.46 0.20
N THR A 153 -15.09 39.70 -0.50
CA THR A 153 -14.78 38.38 -1.06
C THR A 153 -15.14 38.30 -2.55
N ASP A 154 -14.38 37.53 -3.32
CA ASP A 154 -14.74 37.25 -4.72
C ASP A 154 -15.84 36.17 -4.84
N GLN A 155 -16.22 35.83 -6.08
CA GLN A 155 -17.24 34.82 -6.38
C GLN A 155 -16.90 33.40 -5.90
N PHE A 156 -15.64 33.14 -5.53
CA PHE A 156 -15.17 31.87 -4.99
C PHE A 156 -15.05 31.93 -3.46
N GLY A 157 -15.48 33.02 -2.82
CA GLY A 157 -15.39 33.24 -1.39
C GLY A 157 -13.98 33.59 -0.91
N ARG A 158 -13.05 33.97 -1.80
CA ARG A 158 -11.68 34.34 -1.43
C ARG A 158 -11.63 35.81 -1.03
N ARG A 159 -10.89 36.13 0.04
CA ARG A 159 -10.64 37.49 0.52
C ARG A 159 -10.09 38.39 -0.60
N ILE A 160 -10.61 39.62 -0.70
CA ILE A 160 -10.10 40.72 -1.52
C ILE A 160 -9.59 41.80 -0.57
N CYS A 161 -8.40 42.33 -0.84
CA CYS A 161 -7.86 43.47 -0.11
C CYS A 161 -7.46 44.61 -1.04
N SER A 162 -7.54 45.84 -0.53
CA SER A 162 -7.14 47.07 -1.23
C SER A 162 -6.13 47.87 -0.40
N PRO A 163 -5.27 48.71 -1.03
CA PRO A 163 -4.38 49.60 -0.31
C PRO A 163 -5.15 50.53 0.64
N LYS A 164 -4.57 50.79 1.82
CA LYS A 164 -5.07 51.80 2.77
C LYS A 164 -5.01 53.22 2.24
#